data_AF-A0A9K3NAG8-F1
#
_entry.id   AF-A0A9K3NAG8-F1
#
_cell.length_a   1.000
_cell.length_b   1.000
_cell.length_c   1.000
_cell.angle_alpha   90.00
_cell.angle_beta   90.00
_cell.angle_gamma   90.00
#
_symmetry.space_group_name_H-M   'P 1'
#
loop_
_entity.id
_entity.type
_entity.pdbx_description
1 polymer ?
#
loop_
_entity_poly.entity_id
_entity_poly.type
_entity_poly.pdbx_seq_one_letter_code
_entity_poly.pdbx_strand_id
1 'polypeptide(L)'
;MKFIWGEDVLEFRPERWLSDDGKKFEMKDQFRFASFNAGPRICLGKDLAYLQMKSITAAVLLRHRFSLVPGHRVKQKMSLTLFMKYGLEVDLHPQGLAPIVAILIWGCWGWWVLIRQ
;
A
#
# COMPACT_ATOMS: atom_id res chain seq x y z
N MET A 1 -5.05 22.77 4.57
CA MET A 1 -4.79 21.54 3.80
C MET A 1 -5.42 21.58 2.40
N LYS A 2 -6.67 22.05 2.24
CA LYS A 2 -7.32 22.14 0.91
C LYS A 2 -6.50 22.89 -0.15
N PHE A 3 -5.87 24.01 0.21
CA PHE A 3 -4.96 24.75 -0.67
C PHE A 3 -3.82 23.89 -1.25
N ILE A 4 -3.33 22.90 -0.49
CA ILE A 4 -2.23 22.03 -0.90
C ILE A 4 -2.74 20.79 -1.62
N TRP A 5 -3.85 20.20 -1.20
CA TRP A 5 -4.27 18.86 -1.62
C TRP A 5 -5.56 18.82 -2.45
N GLY A 6 -6.25 19.94 -2.59
CA GLY A 6 -7.56 20.03 -3.24
C GLY A 6 -8.72 19.83 -2.27
N GLU A 7 -9.94 19.85 -2.81
CA GLU A 7 -11.17 19.66 -2.03
C GLU A 7 -11.32 18.22 -1.52
N ASP A 8 -10.77 17.24 -2.23
CA ASP A 8 -10.82 15.80 -1.94
C ASP A 8 -9.75 15.34 -0.92
N VAL A 9 -9.24 16.24 -0.09
CA VAL A 9 -8.13 15.96 0.85
C VAL A 9 -8.47 14.95 1.94
N LEU A 10 -9.76 14.77 2.26
CA LEU A 10 -10.22 13.80 3.25
C LEU A 10 -10.53 12.42 2.64
N GLU A 11 -10.43 12.29 1.31
CA GLU A 11 -10.73 11.04 0.61
C GLU A 11 -9.47 10.18 0.44
N PHE A 12 -9.62 8.87 0.62
CA PHE A 12 -8.56 7.91 0.32
C PHE A 12 -8.48 7.67 -1.20
N ARG A 13 -7.57 8.38 -1.87
CA ARG A 13 -7.40 8.33 -3.33
C ARG A 13 -5.96 8.00 -3.73
N PRO A 14 -5.60 6.71 -3.85
CA PRO A 14 -4.25 6.28 -4.25
C PRO A 14 -3.80 6.81 -5.62
N GLU A 15 -4.74 7.04 -6.53
CA GLU A 15 -4.51 7.49 -7.90
C GLU A 15 -3.91 8.90 -7.95
N ARG A 16 -3.98 9.66 -6.85
CA ARG A 16 -3.33 10.99 -6.71
C ARG A 16 -1.81 10.93 -6.91
N TRP A 17 -1.23 9.76 -6.71
CA TRP A 17 0.20 9.50 -6.85
C TRP A 17 0.60 8.96 -8.22
N LEU A 18 -0.34 8.91 -9.17
CA LEU A 18 -0.08 8.50 -10.54
C LEU A 18 -0.04 9.73 -11.46
N SER A 19 0.64 9.59 -12.61
CA SER A 19 0.54 10.52 -13.73
C SER A 19 -0.89 10.60 -14.26
N ASP A 20 -1.22 11.65 -15.03
CA ASP A 20 -2.56 11.86 -15.57
C ASP A 20 -3.05 10.69 -16.47
N ASP A 21 -2.12 9.98 -17.11
CA ASP A 21 -2.40 8.78 -17.90
C ASP A 21 -2.49 7.50 -17.07
N GLY A 22 -2.26 7.57 -15.75
CA GLY A 22 -2.32 6.47 -14.79
C GLY A 22 -1.17 5.46 -14.87
N LYS A 23 -0.16 5.68 -15.73
CA LYS A 23 0.84 4.65 -16.05
C LYS A 23 2.10 4.74 -15.20
N LYS A 24 2.40 5.90 -14.62
CA LYS A 24 3.64 6.13 -13.88
C LYS A 24 3.33 6.61 -12.47
N PHE A 25 4.12 6.14 -11.52
CA PHE A 25 4.10 6.67 -10.17
C PHE A 25 4.86 8.00 -10.13
N GLU A 26 4.22 9.04 -9.60
CA GLU A 26 4.79 10.37 -9.42
C GLU A 26 4.92 10.70 -7.94
N MET A 27 6.15 10.65 -7.44
CA MET A 27 6.43 11.08 -6.07
C MET A 27 6.19 12.60 -5.96
N LYS A 28 5.27 13.00 -5.08
CA LYS A 28 5.07 14.41 -4.77
C LYS A 28 6.21 14.95 -3.91
N ASP A 29 6.38 16.27 -3.94
CA ASP A 29 7.40 16.98 -3.18
C ASP A 29 7.40 16.61 -1.68
N GLN A 30 8.60 16.48 -1.09
CA GLN A 30 8.78 16.00 0.28
C GLN A 30 8.26 16.99 1.33
N PHE A 31 8.24 18.29 1.02
CA PHE A 31 7.67 19.31 1.89
C PHE A 31 6.14 19.38 1.75
N ARG A 32 5.61 18.98 0.60
CA ARG A 32 4.16 18.78 0.41
C ARG A 32 3.64 17.58 1.18
N PHE A 33 4.39 16.47 1.20
CA PHE A 33 4.03 15.22 1.89
C PHE A 33 5.14 14.73 2.83
N ALA A 34 5.22 15.33 4.02
CA ALA A 34 6.30 15.13 4.97
C ALA A 34 6.13 13.90 5.89
N SER A 35 5.62 12.77 5.40
CA SER A 35 5.41 11.57 6.24
C SER A 35 6.71 10.97 6.80
N PHE A 36 7.84 11.21 6.14
CA PHE A 36 9.17 10.83 6.59
C PHE A 36 10.06 12.05 6.88
N ASN A 37 9.46 13.22 7.11
CA ASN A 37 10.11 14.54 7.05
C ASN A 37 10.69 14.86 5.66
N ALA A 38 11.54 15.88 5.57
CA ALA A 38 12.17 16.34 4.33
C ALA A 38 13.59 16.85 4.59
N GLY A 39 14.40 16.95 3.52
CA GLY A 39 15.74 17.54 3.57
C GLY A 39 16.81 16.63 4.22
N PRO A 40 17.93 17.20 4.71
CA PRO A 40 19.08 16.42 5.23
C PRO A 40 18.77 15.56 6.46
N ARG A 41 17.64 15.81 7.14
CA ARG A 41 17.17 15.07 8.32
C ARG A 41 15.94 14.21 8.00
N ILE A 42 15.74 13.84 6.73
CA ILE A 42 14.74 12.85 6.33
C ILE A 42 14.96 11.54 7.09
N CYS A 43 13.86 10.83 7.38
CA CYS A 43 13.92 9.55 8.10
C CYS A 43 14.89 8.59 7.40
N LEU A 44 15.94 8.20 8.11
CA LEU A 44 16.93 7.23 7.61
C LEU A 44 16.31 5.88 7.25
N GLY A 45 15.22 5.51 7.92
CA GLY A 45 14.47 4.28 7.68
C GLY A 45 13.44 4.34 6.56
N LYS A 46 13.34 5.46 5.81
CA LYS A 46 12.30 5.66 4.78
C LYS A 46 12.24 4.52 3.76
N ASP A 47 13.36 4.16 3.17
CA ASP A 47 13.37 3.17 2.08
C ASP A 47 13.12 1.76 2.59
N LEU A 48 13.65 1.43 3.78
CA LEU A 48 13.37 0.17 4.46
C LEU A 48 11.88 0.05 4.81
N ALA A 49 11.28 1.12 5.34
CA ALA A 49 9.85 1.16 5.65
C ALA A 49 9.01 0.93 4.39
N TYR A 50 9.34 1.58 3.27
CA TYR A 50 8.64 1.33 2.01
C TYR A 50 8.77 -0.11 1.52
N LEU A 51 9.96 -0.70 1.62
CA LEU A 51 10.17 -2.10 1.24
C LEU A 51 9.32 -3.03 2.09
N GLN A 52 9.32 -2.85 3.41
CA GLN A 52 8.53 -3.65 4.34
C GLN A 52 7.03 -3.48 4.09
N MET A 53 6.54 -2.25 3.96
CA MET A 53 5.13 -1.96 3.68
C MET A 53 4.69 -2.65 2.39
N LYS A 54 5.42 -2.46 1.28
CA LYS A 54 5.07 -3.08 -0.01
C LYS A 54 5.06 -4.61 0.08
N SER A 55 6.06 -5.20 0.73
CA SER A 55 6.19 -6.65 0.84
C SER A 55 5.06 -7.25 1.67
N ILE A 56 4.75 -6.68 2.83
CA ILE A 56 3.67 -7.14 3.70
C ILE A 56 2.32 -6.91 3.01
N THR A 57 2.06 -5.72 2.46
CA THR A 57 0.81 -5.42 1.76
C THR A 57 0.57 -6.38 0.60
N ALA A 58 1.58 -6.62 -0.24
CA ALA A 58 1.48 -7.58 -1.34
C ALA A 58 1.18 -9.00 -0.83
N ALA A 59 1.92 -9.47 0.19
CA ALA A 59 1.74 -10.81 0.73
C ALA A 59 0.36 -11.04 1.33
N VAL A 60 -0.19 -10.05 2.07
CA VAL A 60 -1.48 -10.22 2.72
C VAL A 60 -2.64 -10.03 1.73
N LEU A 61 -2.60 -9.02 0.85
CA LEU A 61 -3.64 -8.81 -0.16
C LEU A 61 -3.74 -9.96 -1.17
N LEU A 62 -2.61 -10.60 -1.47
CA LEU A 62 -2.56 -11.76 -2.36
C LEU A 62 -3.29 -12.97 -1.76
N ARG A 63 -3.25 -13.13 -0.44
CA ARG A 63 -3.71 -14.34 0.28
C ARG A 63 -5.05 -14.17 0.97
N HIS A 64 -5.45 -12.94 1.28
CA HIS A 64 -6.62 -12.68 2.11
C HIS A 64 -7.41 -11.49 1.58
N ARG A 65 -8.72 -11.57 1.70
CA ARG A 65 -9.64 -10.46 1.56
C ARG A 65 -10.07 -10.04 2.95
N PHE A 66 -10.12 -8.74 3.19
CA PHE A 66 -10.46 -8.18 4.49
C PHE A 66 -11.87 -7.62 4.46
N SER A 67 -12.62 -7.82 5.54
CA SER A 67 -13.83 -7.06 5.83
C SER A 67 -13.74 -6.47 7.23
N LEU A 68 -14.12 -5.21 7.39
CA LEU A 68 -14.17 -4.57 8.70
C LEU A 68 -15.29 -5.21 9.52
N VAL A 69 -15.02 -5.55 10.78
CA VAL A 69 -16.05 -6.06 11.68
C VAL A 69 -17.16 -5.01 11.83
N PRO A 70 -18.45 -5.37 11.66
CA PRO A 70 -19.55 -4.43 11.77
C PRO A 70 -19.54 -3.70 13.12
N GLY A 71 -19.62 -2.37 13.08
CA GLY A 71 -19.63 -1.53 14.28
C GLY A 71 -18.26 -1.25 14.90
N HIS A 72 -17.15 -1.73 14.32
CA HIS A 72 -15.80 -1.42 14.83
C HIS A 72 -15.53 0.08 14.81
N ARG A 73 -15.07 0.62 15.95
CA ARG A 73 -14.85 2.06 16.13
C ARG A 73 -13.40 2.44 15.83
N VAL A 74 -13.17 3.10 14.70
CA VAL A 74 -11.86 3.66 14.36
C VAL A 74 -11.68 5.02 15.06
N LYS A 75 -10.83 5.07 16.09
CA LYS A 75 -10.46 6.31 16.79
C LYS A 75 -8.97 6.38 17.04
N GLN A 76 -8.38 7.56 16.90
CA GLN A 76 -6.99 7.81 17.28
C GLN A 76 -6.82 7.76 18.80
N LYS A 77 -5.70 7.18 19.24
CA LYS A 77 -5.18 7.26 20.59
C LYS A 77 -4.23 8.46 20.68
N MET A 78 -4.36 9.28 21.72
CA MET A 78 -3.38 10.32 22.03
C MET A 78 -2.06 9.64 22.42
N SER A 79 -1.04 9.72 21.56
CA SER A 79 0.27 9.10 21.73
C SER A 79 1.31 9.82 20.85
N LEU A 80 2.60 9.54 21.07
CA LEU A 80 3.71 10.09 20.26
C LEU A 80 3.64 9.66 18.79
N THR A 81 3.10 8.46 18.53
CA THR A 81 2.84 7.94 17.20
C THR A 81 1.34 7.75 16.98
N LEU A 82 0.91 7.71 15.72
CA LEU A 82 -0.50 7.55 15.36
C LEU A 82 -0.98 6.11 15.60
N PHE A 83 -1.51 5.84 16.79
CA PHE A 83 -2.11 4.54 17.13
C PHE A 83 -3.64 4.60 17.11
N MET A 84 -4.27 3.46 16.83
CA MET A 84 -5.71 3.27 17.01
C MET A 84 -6.01 2.91 18.47
N LYS A 85 -6.99 3.58 19.07
CA LYS A 85 -7.38 3.39 20.47
C LYS A 85 -7.94 1.98 20.74
N TYR A 86 -8.64 1.41 19.78
CA TYR A 86 -9.33 0.12 19.90
C TYR A 86 -8.77 -0.94 18.93
N GLY A 87 -7.58 -0.71 18.37
CA GLY A 87 -7.05 -1.55 17.30
C GLY A 87 -7.86 -1.46 15.99
N LEU A 88 -7.64 -2.42 15.10
CA LEU A 88 -8.38 -2.59 13.84
C LEU A 88 -8.83 -4.05 13.75
N GLU A 89 -10.08 -4.29 14.10
CA GLU A 89 -10.67 -5.62 14.06
C GLU A 89 -11.22 -5.90 12.66
N VAL A 90 -10.74 -6.98 12.03
CA VAL A 90 -11.06 -7.33 10.65
C VAL A 90 -11.26 -8.84 10.53
N ASP A 91 -12.25 -9.24 9.76
CA ASP A 91 -12.40 -10.62 9.32
C ASP A 91 -11.50 -10.88 8.11
N LEU A 92 -10.76 -11.98 8.18
CA LEU A 92 -9.86 -12.42 7.11
C LEU A 92 -10.50 -13.58 6.36
N HIS A 93 -10.78 -13.37 5.09
CA HIS A 93 -11.28 -14.39 4.19
C HIS A 93 -10.13 -14.88 3.30
N PRO A 94 -9.76 -16.17 3.33
CA PRO A 94 -8.69 -16.68 2.48
C PRO A 94 -9.06 -16.52 1.00
N GLN A 95 -8.10 -16.07 0.18
CA GLN A 95 -8.20 -16.02 -1.27
C GLN A 95 -7.48 -17.21 -1.89
N GLY A 96 -8.12 -17.86 -2.86
CA GLY A 96 -7.52 -18.97 -3.60
C GLY A 96 -6.36 -18.49 -4.47
N LEU A 97 -5.15 -18.98 -4.19
CA LEU A 97 -3.95 -18.66 -4.96
C LEU A 97 -3.78 -19.48 -6.24
N ALA A 98 -4.60 -20.52 -6.43
CA ALA A 98 -4.50 -21.46 -7.55
C ALA A 98 -4.39 -20.80 -8.93
N PRO A 99 -5.17 -19.75 -9.28
CA PRO A 99 -5.04 -19.10 -10.58
C PRO A 99 -3.70 -18.39 -10.77
N ILE A 100 -3.18 -17.76 -9.71
CA ILE A 100 -1.93 -17.00 -9.75
C ILE A 100 -0.73 -17.95 -9.79
N VAL A 101 -0.77 -19.03 -9.02
CA VAL A 101 0.23 -20.10 -9.07
C VAL A 101 0.23 -20.75 -10.45
N ALA A 102 -0.95 -21.00 -11.04
CA ALA A 102 -1.04 -21.48 -12.41
C ALA A 102 -0.40 -20.51 -13.41
N ILE A 103 -0.69 -19.21 -13.34
CA ILE A 103 -0.07 -18.20 -14.22
C ILE A 103 1.47 -18.18 -14.08
N LEU A 104 1.99 -18.27 -12.86
CA LEU A 104 3.44 -18.29 -12.62
C LEU A 104 4.10 -19.57 -13.14
N ILE A 105 3.49 -20.74 -12.90
CA ILE A 105 4.01 -22.02 -13.39
C ILE A 105 3.99 -22.06 -14.92
N TRP A 106 2.86 -21.71 -15.54
CA TRP A 106 2.72 -21.71 -16.99
C TRP A 106 3.56 -20.60 -17.65
N GLY A 107 3.71 -19.44 -17.02
CA GLY A 107 4.60 -18.36 -17.47
C GLY A 107 6.07 -18.76 -17.43
N CYS A 108 6.52 -19.43 -16.36
CA CYS A 108 7.86 -19.99 -16.27
C CYS A 108 8.10 -21.12 -17.28
N TRP A 109 7.13 -22.02 -17.47
CA TRP A 109 7.22 -23.07 -18.50
C TRP A 109 7.26 -22.49 -19.91
N GLY A 110 6.43 -21.48 -20.21
CA GLY A 110 6.43 -20.78 -21.49
C GLY A 110 7.77 -20.09 -21.79
N TRP A 111 8.37 -19.42 -20.80
CA TRP A 111 9.72 -18.86 -20.91
C TRP A 111 10.80 -19.93 -21.07
N TRP A 112 10.67 -21.06 -20.36
CA TRP A 112 11.64 -22.15 -20.44
C TRP A 112 11.62 -22.85 -21.79
N VAL A 113 10.44 -22.98 -22.41
CA VAL A 113 10.28 -23.50 -23.79
C VAL A 113 10.86 -22.50 -24.81
N LEU A 114 10.65 -21.20 -24.61
CA LEU A 114 11.17 -20.15 -25.51
C LEU A 114 12.70 -20.01 -25.47
N ILE A 115 13.34 -20.30 -24.33
CA ILE A 115 14.81 -20.26 -24.16
C ILE A 115 15.50 -21.54 -24.67
N ARG A 116 14.74 -22.61 -24.93
CA ARG A 116 15.25 -23.90 -25.44
C ARG A 116 15.09 -24.10 -26.95
N GLN A 117 14.64 -23.08 -27.68
CA GLN A 117 14.72 -22.99 -29.14
C GLN A 117 15.84 -22.03 -29.54
#